data_AF-A0A1H2T4Y3-F1
#
_entry.id   AF-A0A1H2T4Y3-F1
#
_cell.length_a   1.000
_cell.length_b   1.000
_cell.length_c   1.000
_cell.angle_alpha   90.00
_cell.angle_beta   90.00
_cell.angle_gamma   90.00
#
_symmetry.space_group_name_H-M   'P 1'
#
loop_
_entity.id
_entity.type
_entity.pdbx_description
1 polymer ?
#
loop_
_entity_poly.entity_id
_entity_poly.type
_entity_poly.pdbx_seq_one_letter_code
_entity_poly.pdbx_strand_id
1 'polypeptide(L)' 'METLTIKPPKGISLEDARIALERLNFQIVEEQISFFIPEDYKKELHRRNEELETHPETGISLEEARKIVYKKYGRV' A
#
# COMPACT_ATOMS: atom_id res chain seq x y z
N MET A 1 -15.88 8.91 29.56
CA MET A 1 -16.32 8.82 28.16
C MET A 1 -16.42 7.34 27.82
N GLU A 2 -17.53 6.92 27.22
CA GLU A 2 -17.75 5.53 26.81
C GLU A 2 -17.60 5.44 25.28
N THR A 3 -16.89 4.41 24.80
CA THR A 3 -16.68 4.15 23.37
C THR A 3 -17.60 3.04 22.92
N LEU A 4 -18.34 3.26 21.83
CA LEU A 4 -19.21 2.26 21.20
C LEU A 4 -18.61 1.82 19.86
N THR A 5 -18.51 0.51 19.64
CA THR A 5 -18.09 -0.05 18.35
C THR A 5 -19.31 -0.34 17.47
N ILE A 6 -19.38 0.30 16.30
CA ILE A 6 -20.49 0.15 15.34
C ILE A 6 -19.94 -0.47 14.04
N LYS A 7 -20.71 -1.41 13.45
CA LYS A 7 -20.44 -1.90 12.09
C LYS A 7 -21.41 -1.24 11.10
N PRO A 8 -20.93 -0.74 9.95
CA PRO A 8 -21.82 -0.24 8.90
C PRO A 8 -22.81 -1.31 8.43
N PRO A 9 -24.03 -0.92 8.04
CA PRO A 9 -24.97 -1.82 7.36
C PRO A 9 -24.38 -2.41 6.08
N LYS A 10 -24.88 -3.59 5.68
CA LYS A 10 -24.42 -4.26 4.45
C LYS A 10 -24.63 -3.35 3.23
N GLY A 11 -23.58 -3.15 2.45
CA GLY A 11 -23.60 -2.30 1.24
C GLY A 11 -23.25 -0.84 1.47
N ILE A 12 -22.97 -0.42 2.71
CA ILE A 12 -22.46 0.92 3.02
C ILE A 12 -20.94 0.84 3.23
N SER A 13 -20.20 1.76 2.61
CA SER A 13 -18.75 1.85 2.80
C SER A 13 -18.42 2.39 4.19
N LEU A 14 -17.20 2.11 4.68
CA LEU A 14 -16.73 2.67 5.95
C LEU A 14 -16.70 4.20 5.91
N GLU A 15 -16.34 4.79 4.77
CA GLU A 15 -16.27 6.24 4.60
C GLU A 15 -17.66 6.88 4.65
N ASP A 16 -18.66 6.30 3.98
CA ASP A 16 -20.03 6.82 4.03
C ASP A 16 -20.60 6.76 5.45
N ALA A 17 -20.31 5.68 6.19
CA ALA A 17 -20.68 5.56 7.59
C ALA A 17 -19.96 6.59 8.48
N ARG A 18 -18.67 6.84 8.23
CA ARG A 18 -17.86 7.87 8.92
C ARG A 18 -18.48 9.26 8.75
N ILE A 19 -18.77 9.64 7.51
CA ILE A 19 -19.40 10.93 7.16
C ILE A 19 -20.77 11.07 7.84
N ALA A 20 -21.58 10.01 7.85
CA ALA A 20 -22.90 10.03 8.48
C ALA A 20 -22.81 10.24 10.00
N LEU A 21 -21.85 9.60 10.66
CA LEU A 21 -21.62 9.75 12.10
C LEU A 21 -21.08 11.14 12.46
N GLU A 22 -20.17 11.70 11.65
CA GLU A 22 -19.69 13.08 11.81
C GLU A 22 -20.83 14.09 11.71
N ARG A 23 -21.76 13.91 10.76
CA ARG A 23 -22.96 14.75 10.61
C ARG A 23 -23.91 14.69 11.81
N LEU A 24 -23.87 13.58 12.55
CA LEU A 24 -24.64 13.37 13.77
C LEU A 24 -23.87 13.84 15.03
N ASN A 25 -22.75 14.55 14.85
CA ASN A 25 -21.87 15.04 15.91
C ASN A 25 -21.26 13.93 16.78
N PHE A 26 -21.08 12.72 16.24
CA PHE A 26 -20.30 11.69 16.91
C PHE A 26 -18.80 11.97 16.75
N GLN A 27 -18.05 11.77 17.83
CA GLN A 27 -16.60 11.76 17.79
C GLN A 27 -16.11 10.37 17.37
N ILE A 28 -15.42 10.29 16.23
CA ILE A 28 -14.78 9.06 15.76
C ILE A 28 -13.40 8.94 16.41
N VAL A 29 -13.15 7.84 17.12
CA VAL A 29 -11.83 7.48 17.63
C VAL A 29 -11.24 6.46 16.67
N GLU A 30 -10.31 6.90 15.83
CA GLU A 30 -9.53 6.00 14.98
C GLU A 30 -8.32 5.49 15.77
N GLU A 31 -8.38 4.24 16.24
CA GLU A 31 -7.17 3.56 16.67
C GLU A 31 -6.34 3.27 15.42
N GLN A 32 -5.31 4.09 15.19
CA GLN A 32 -4.27 3.75 14.25
C GLN A 32 -3.58 2.48 14.75
N ILE A 33 -3.99 1.34 14.21
CA ILE A 33 -3.23 0.10 14.33
C ILE A 33 -1.98 0.32 13.49
N SER A 34 -0.98 0.94 14.11
CA SER A 34 0.38 1.00 13.60
C SER A 34 0.88 -0.45 13.56
N PHE A 35 0.81 -1.08 12.40
CA PHE A 35 1.59 -2.28 12.16
C PHE A 35 3.06 -1.87 12.27
N PHE A 36 3.67 -2.16 13.41
CA PHE A 36 5.11 -2.03 13.58
C PHE A 36 5.75 -3.05 12.66
N ILE A 37 6.14 -2.62 11.47
CA ILE A 37 6.97 -3.41 10.58
C ILE A 37 8.41 -3.21 11.04
N PRO A 38 9.08 -4.24 11.57
CA PRO A 38 10.47 -4.13 11.98
C PRO A 38 11.33 -3.64 10.81
N GLU A 39 12.29 -2.75 11.09
CA GLU A 39 13.17 -2.21 10.03
C GLU A 39 13.93 -3.31 9.28
N ASP A 40 14.27 -4.41 9.96
CA ASP A 40 14.91 -5.55 9.32
C ASP A 40 13.99 -6.25 8.31
N TYR A 41 12.69 -6.31 8.59
CA TYR A 41 11.71 -6.85 7.66
C TYR A 41 11.50 -5.91 6.46
N LYS A 42 11.54 -4.59 6.67
CA LYS A 42 11.51 -3.62 5.55
C LYS A 42 12.71 -3.78 4.63
N LYS A 43 13.91 -3.95 5.19
CA LYS A 43 15.14 -4.19 4.41
C LYS A 43 15.07 -5.48 3.61
N GLU A 44 14.59 -6.56 4.22
CA GLU A 44 14.42 -7.85 3.56
C GLU A 44 13.37 -7.78 2.43
N LEU A 45 12.24 -7.10 2.64
CA LEU A 45 11.26 -6.86 1.58
C LEU A 45 11.84 -6.03 0.43
N HIS A 46 12.63 -5.00 0.75
CA HIS A 46 13.27 -4.19 -0.28
C HIS A 46 14.25 -5.02 -1.12
N ARG A 47 15.07 -5.86 -0.48
CA ARG A 47 15.99 -6.79 -1.18
C ARG A 47 15.23 -7.77 -2.08
N ARG A 48 14.15 -8.38 -1.60
CA ARG A 48 13.35 -9.30 -2.42
C ARG A 48 12.68 -8.62 -3.60
N ASN A 49 12.20 -7.39 -3.42
CA ASN A 49 11.62 -6.63 -4.51
C ASN A 49 12.69 -6.32 -5.57
N GLU A 50 13.91 -5.97 -5.16
CA GLU A 50 15.05 -5.77 -6.06
C GLU A 50 15.42 -7.06 -6.82
N GLU A 51 15.47 -8.20 -6.12
CA GLU A 51 15.68 -9.53 -6.72
C GLU A 51 14.57 -9.88 -7.75
N LEU A 52 13.31 -9.52 -7.47
CA LEU A 52 12.18 -9.74 -8.39
C LEU A 52 12.14 -8.75 -9.57
N GLU A 53 12.72 -7.55 -9.41
CA GLU A 53 12.87 -6.59 -10.50
C GLU A 53 13.98 -6.99 -11.49
N THR A 54 14.87 -7.89 -11.07
CA THR A 54 15.90 -8.48 -11.94
C THR A 54 15.41 -9.74 -12.65
N HIS A 55 15.60 -9.81 -13.96
CA HIS A 55 15.22 -10.98 -14.75
C HIS A 55 16.13 -12.18 -14.39
N PRO A 56 15.59 -13.35 -14.02
CA PRO A 56 16.35 -14.44 -13.41
C PRO A 56 17.43 -15.05 -14.31
N GLU A 57 17.28 -14.96 -15.64
CA GLU A 57 18.25 -15.52 -16.59
C GLU A 57 19.35 -14.54 -17.00
N THR A 58 19.08 -13.23 -16.89
CA THR A 58 19.96 -12.19 -17.43
C THR A 58 20.51 -11.26 -16.34
N GLY A 59 19.95 -11.28 -15.14
CA GLY A 59 20.34 -10.45 -14.01
C GLY A 59 20.09 -8.95 -14.21
N ILE A 60 19.45 -8.56 -15.32
CA ILE A 60 19.19 -7.16 -15.64
C ILE A 60 17.88 -6.73 -14.97
N SER A 61 17.87 -5.53 -14.39
CA SER A 61 16.63 -4.95 -13.88
C SER A 61 15.70 -4.52 -15.01
N LEU A 62 14.41 -4.40 -14.72
CA LEU A 62 13.41 -3.83 -15.63
C LEU A 62 13.81 -2.44 -16.17
N GLU A 63 14.46 -1.62 -15.34
CA GLU A 63 14.95 -0.29 -15.74
C GLU A 63 16.13 -0.37 -16.71
N GLU A 64 17.08 -1.29 -16.45
CA GLU A 64 18.20 -1.57 -17.36
C GLU A 64 17.67 -2.08 -18.72
N ALA A 65 16.69 -2.99 -18.69
CA ALA A 65 16.05 -3.53 -19.88
C ALA A 65 15.36 -2.42 -20.69
N ARG A 66 14.65 -1.49 -20.03
CA ARG A 66 14.03 -0.32 -20.68
C ARG A 66 15.06 0.58 -21.37
N LYS A 67 16.20 0.85 -20.72
CA LYS A 67 17.30 1.63 -21.32
C LYS A 67 17.89 0.93 -22.55
N ILE A 68 18.09 -0.38 -22.49
CA ILE A 68 18.58 -1.18 -23.63
C ILE A 68 17.61 -1.12 -24.80
N VAL A 69 16.31 -1.31 -24.54
CA VAL A 69 15.26 -1.22 -25.57
C VAL A 69 15.23 0.18 -26.18
N TYR A 70 15.26 1.24 -25.36
CA TYR A 70 15.28 2.63 -25.84
C TYR A 70 16.50 2.92 -26.71
N LYS A 71 17.68 2.45 -26.31
CA LYS A 71 18.92 2.63 -27.07
C LYS A 71 18.91 1.89 -28.42
N LYS A 72 18.28 0.71 -28.46
CA LYS A 72 18.32 -0.18 -29.63
C LYS A 72 17.20 0.11 -30.63
N TYR A 73 16.04 0.56 -30.15
CA TYR A 73 14.83 0.71 -30.97
C TYR A 73 14.20 2.11 -30.91
N GLY A 74 14.77 3.03 -30.13
CA GLY A 74 14.16 4.34 -29.87
C GLY A 74 13.02 4.25 -28.85
N ARG A 75 12.33 5.39 -28.62
CA ARG A 75 11.17 5.46 -27.72
C ARG A 75 10.05 4.59 -28.28
N VAL A 76 9.67 3.54 -27.54
CA VAL A 76 8.44 2.76 -27.76
C VAL A 76 7.25 3.55 -27.23
#